data_AF-A0A2P5K6Q7-F1
#
_entry.id   AF-A0A2P5K6Q7-F1
#
_cell.length_a   1.000
_cell.length_b   1.000
_cell.length_c   1.000
_cell.angle_alpha   90.00
_cell.angle_beta   90.00
_cell.angle_gamma   90.00
#
_symmetry.space_group_name_H-M   'P 1'
#
loop_
_entity.id
_entity.type
_entity.pdbx_description
1 polymer ?
#
loop_
_entity_poly.entity_id
_entity_poly.type
_entity_poly.pdbx_seq_one_letter_code
_entity_poly.pdbx_strand_id
1 'polypeptide(L)' 'MKCVIIVEHNNRLVGLGVDELLAQQDIVIKNIGASIGRLRGFAGATIIENGNVVLILDINSLFQGDTNIHI' A
#
# COMPACT_ATOMS: atom_id res chain seq x y z
N MET A 1 1.18 -11.72 -11.72
CA MET A 1 1.81 -10.47 -12.21
C MET A 1 1.38 -10.16 -13.64
N LYS A 2 0.36 -9.31 -13.79
CA LYS A 2 -0.13 -8.88 -15.11
C LYS A 2 0.29 -7.45 -15.44
N CYS A 3 0.65 -6.64 -14.44
CA CYS A 3 1.20 -5.30 -14.64
C CYS A 3 2.21 -4.93 -13.55
N VAL A 4 2.96 -3.85 -13.80
CA VAL A 4 3.97 -3.30 -12.90
C VAL A 4 3.67 -1.83 -12.68
N ILE A 5 3.56 -1.41 -11.42
CA ILE A 5 3.47 0.01 -11.04
C ILE A 5 4.88 0.53 -10.81
N ILE A 6 5.27 1.58 -11.52
CA ILE A 6 6.57 2.24 -11.32
C ILE A 6 6.40 3.36 -10.31
N VAL A 7 7.17 3.31 -9.23
CA VAL A 7 7.23 4.36 -8.21
C VAL A 7 8.63 4.92 -8.11
N GLU A 8 8.75 6.20 -7.78
CA GLU A 8 10.04 6.81 -7.45
C GLU A 8 10.25 6.78 -5.93
N HIS A 9 11.42 6.31 -5.51
CA HIS A 9 11.87 6.37 -4.12
C HIS A 9 13.37 6.70 -4.09
N ASN A 10 13.76 7.77 -3.39
CA ASN A 10 15.15 8.22 -3.29
C ASN A 10 15.86 8.33 -4.66
N ASN A 11 15.22 8.98 -5.63
CA ASN A 11 15.71 9.14 -7.02
C ASN A 11 15.98 7.82 -7.75
N ARG A 12 15.38 6.72 -7.29
CA ARG A 12 15.41 5.41 -7.94
C ARG A 12 14.00 5.01 -8.33
N LEU A 13 13.87 4.48 -9.54
CA LEU A 13 12.63 3.86 -9.98
C LEU A 13 12.57 2.44 -9.43
N VAL A 14 11.42 2.09 -8.84
CA VAL A 14 11.13 0.75 -8.34
C VAL A 14 9.86 0.23 -9.01
N GLY A 15 9.89 -1.02 -9.45
CA GLY A 15 8.72 -1.72 -9.99
C GLY A 15 8.01 -2.53 -8.91
N LEU A 16 6.72 -2.27 -8.72
CA LEU A 16 5.82 -3.05 -7.89
C LEU A 16 4.99 -3.97 -8.79
N GLY A 17 5.24 -5.27 -8.72
CA GLY A 17 4.45 -6.26 -9.45
C GLY A 17 3.06 -6.41 -8.83
N VAL A 18 2.01 -6.27 -9.64
CA VAL A 18 0.63 -6.44 -9.19
C VAL A 18 -0.16 -7.34 -10.15
N ASP A 19 -1.26 -7.90 -9.67
CA ASP A 19 -2.12 -8.75 -10.48
C ASP A 19 -3.09 -7.97 -11.34
N GLU A 20 -3.62 -6.86 -10.85
CA GLU A 20 -4.58 -6.02 -11.57
C GLU A 20 -4.53 -4.57 -11.09
N LEU A 21 -4.79 -3.65 -12.01
CA LEU A 21 -5.03 -2.25 -11.71
C LEU A 21 -6.54 -1.99 -11.83
N LEU A 22 -7.20 -1.74 -10.72
CA LEU A 22 -8.66 -1.58 -10.68
C LEU A 22 -9.10 -0.19 -11.16
N ALA A 23 -8.70 0.85 -10.42
CA ALA A 23 -9.01 2.25 -10.72
C ALA A 23 -8.16 3.19 -9.85
N GLN A 24 -8.11 4.46 -10.24
CA GLN A 24 -7.68 5.55 -9.37
C GLN A 24 -8.91 6.11 -8.63
N GLN A 25 -8.82 6.23 -7.30
CA GLN A 25 -9.91 6.72 -6.47
C GLN A 25 -9.36 7.62 -5.35
N ASP A 26 -10.07 8.71 -5.07
CA ASP A 26 -9.82 9.53 -3.89
C ASP A 26 -10.38 8.83 -2.65
N ILE A 27 -9.52 8.61 -1.66
CA ILE A 27 -9.88 7.90 -0.44
C ILE A 27 -9.46 8.67 0.81
N VAL A 28 -10.16 8.40 1.92
CA VAL A 28 -9.76 8.89 3.24
C VAL A 28 -9.00 7.78 3.96
N ILE A 29 -7.76 8.06 4.35
CA ILE A 29 -6.94 7.16 5.16
C ILE A 29 -7.47 7.18 6.60
N LYS A 30 -7.83 6.02 7.14
CA LYS A 30 -8.16 5.85 8.55
C LYS A 30 -7.03 5.11 9.26
N ASN A 31 -6.76 5.50 10.49
CA ASN A 31 -5.77 4.81 11.30
C ASN A 31 -6.30 3.40 11.62
N ILE A 32 -5.46 2.39 11.40
CA ILE A 32 -5.78 1.02 11.80
C ILE A 32 -5.65 1.01 13.32
N GLY A 33 -6.76 0.79 14.03
CA GLY A 33 -6.86 1.05 15.47
C GLY A 33 -5.75 0.42 16.32
N ALA A 34 -5.64 0.88 17.57
CA ALA A 34 -4.55 0.53 18.51
C ALA A 34 -4.30 -0.99 18.66
N SER A 35 -5.31 -1.83 18.43
CA SER A 35 -5.22 -3.29 18.52
C SER A 35 -4.35 -3.96 17.45
N ILE A 36 -4.10 -3.29 16.31
CA ILE A 36 -3.29 -3.85 15.20
C ILE A 36 -1.87 -3.26 15.16
N GLY A 37 -1.57 -2.26 16.01
CA GLY A 37 -0.26 -1.66 16.08
C GLY A 37 0.18 -1.00 14.76
N ARG A 38 1.47 -0.66 14.66
CA ARG A 38 2.03 -0.06 13.44
C ARG A 38 2.39 -1.14 12.44
N LEU A 39 1.60 -1.26 11.37
CA LEU A 39 1.89 -2.13 10.24
C LEU A 39 2.99 -1.51 9.38
N ARG A 40 4.19 -2.09 9.41
CA ARG A 40 5.32 -1.64 8.58
C ARG A 40 4.94 -1.76 7.09
N GLY A 41 5.25 -0.71 6.31
CA GLY A 41 4.90 -0.65 4.89
C GLY A 41 3.47 -0.15 4.59
N PHE A 42 2.68 0.18 5.62
CA PHE A 42 1.31 0.66 5.45
C PHE A 42 1.07 1.99 6.20
N ALA A 43 0.41 2.93 5.54
CA ALA A 43 -0.01 4.21 6.10
C ALA A 43 -1.32 4.08 6.91
N GLY A 44 -2.16 3.09 6.59
CA GLY A 44 -3.45 2.90 7.24
C GLY A 44 -4.37 1.97 6.46
N ALA A 45 -5.67 2.02 6.77
CA ALA A 45 -6.70 1.29 6.04
C ALA A 45 -7.91 2.21 5.77
N THR A 46 -8.75 1.81 4.82
CA THR A 46 -10.07 2.44 4.66
C THR A 46 -11.10 1.42 4.22
N ILE A 47 -12.36 1.80 4.34
CA ILE A 47 -13.49 1.02 3.81
C ILE A 47 -13.95 1.75 2.55
N ILE A 48 -13.89 1.08 1.41
CA ILE A 48 -14.36 1.61 0.12
C ILE A 48 -15.86 1.34 -0.06
N GLU A 49 -16.48 1.92 -1.09
CA GLU A 49 -17.94 1.96 -1.29
C GLU A 49 -18.61 0.58 -1.32
N ASN A 50 -17.90 -0.46 -1.78
CA ASN A 50 -18.40 -1.83 -1.79
C ASN A 50 -18.28 -2.57 -0.44
N GLY A 51 -17.83 -1.87 0.61
CA GLY A 51 -17.68 -2.42 1.96
C GLY A 51 -16.36 -3.13 2.22
N ASN A 52 -15.48 -3.27 1.22
CA ASN A 52 -14.18 -3.91 1.41
C ASN A 52 -13.23 -3.01 2.20
N VAL A 53 -12.43 -3.64 3.07
CA VAL A 53 -11.29 -2.98 3.72
C VAL A 53 -10.10 -3.04 2.78
N VAL A 54 -9.51 -1.88 2.49
CA VAL A 54 -8.29 -1.76 1.70
C VAL A 54 -7.17 -1.19 2.57
N LEU A 55 -5.95 -1.68 2.37
CA LEU A 55 -4.75 -1.16 3.01
C LEU A 55 -4.12 -0.07 2.12
N ILE A 56 -3.67 1.00 2.74
CA ILE A 56 -2.91 2.05 2.05
C ILE A 56 -1.44 1.77 2.26
N LEU A 57 -0.74 1.52 1.17
CA LEU A 57 0.70 1.25 1.12
C LEU A 57 1.50 2.53 1.32
N ASP A 58 2.52 2.51 2.18
CA ASP A 58 3.47 3.63 2.32
C ASP A 58 4.79 3.26 1.64
N ILE A 59 5.00 3.82 0.44
CA ILE A 59 6.18 3.58 -0.40
C ILE A 59 7.48 3.87 0.36
N ASN A 60 7.51 4.90 1.20
CA ASN A 60 8.74 5.26 1.91
C ASN A 60 9.09 4.26 3.00
N SER A 61 8.11 3.68 3.70
CA SER A 61 8.36 2.66 4.72
C SER A 61 8.53 1.26 4.15
N LEU A 62 8.06 0.98 2.94
CA LEU A 62 8.30 -0.30 2.26
C LEU A 62 9.78 -0.60 2.04
N PHE A 63 10.56 0.43 1.67
CA PHE A 63 11.98 0.28 1.37
C PHE A 63 12.88 0.48 2.60
N GLN A 64 12.29 0.72 3.77
CA GLN A 64 13.05 0.75 5.02
C GLN A 64 13.21 -0.69 5.50
N GLY A 65 14.42 -1.26 5.36
CA GLY A 65 14.87 -2.59 5.81
C GLY A 65 14.17 -3.79 5.13
N ASP A 66 14.43 -5.00 5.62
CA ASP A 66 13.86 -6.24 5.03
C ASP A 66 12.35 -6.33 5.30
N THR A 67 11.54 -5.84 4.37
CA THR A 67 10.08 -5.89 4.44
C THR A 67 9.56 -6.86 3.39
N ASN A 68 9.31 -8.10 3.79
CA ASN A 68 8.60 -9.08 2.97
C ASN A 68 7.10 -8.94 3.24
N ILE A 69 6.40 -8.17 2.41
CA ILE A 69 4.94 -8.12 2.46
C ILE A 69 4.39 -9.17 1.50
N HIS A 70 3.71 -10.17 2.05
CA HIS A 70 2.88 -11.08 1.29
C HIS A 70 1.46 -10.50 1.28
N ILE A 71 1.07 -9.88 0.16
CA ILE A 71 -0.27 -9.32 -0.10
C ILE A 71 -1.05 -10.30 -0.95
#